data_AF-A0A401W2R3-F1
#
_entry.id   AF-A0A401W2R3-F1
#
_cell.length_a   1.000
_cell.length_b   1.000
_cell.length_c   1.000
_cell.angle_alpha   90.00
_cell.angle_beta   90.00
_cell.angle_gamma   90.00
#
_symmetry.space_group_name_H-M   'P 1'
#
loop_
_entity.id
_entity.type
_entity.pdbx_description
1 polymer ?
#
loop_
_entity_poly.entity_id
_entity_poly.type
_entity_poly.pdbx_seq_one_letter_code
_entity_poly.pdbx_strand_id
1 'polypeptide(L)'
;MDVVTKVFVGLHIIGIASLLGGFLTQMKPMSAGTARYTPAMLHGALTMLVTGIALVGLNQAQDHSLDNVKLGVKLGILVVILGLVYVKRDEEKVEKPLFLAVGLLTMVNIFIALLWT
;
A
#
# COMPACT_ATOMS: atom_id res chain seq x y z
N MET A 1 -15.20 -0.85 -18.06
CA MET A 1 -14.47 -1.68 -17.07
C MET A 1 -14.97 -3.12 -17.16
N ASP A 2 -14.16 -4.01 -17.72
CA ASP A 2 -14.45 -5.44 -17.75
C ASP A 2 -14.38 -6.09 -16.35
N VAL A 3 -14.85 -7.34 -16.24
CA VAL A 3 -14.88 -8.09 -14.97
C VAL A 3 -13.47 -8.25 -14.40
N VAL A 4 -12.46 -8.47 -15.25
CA VAL A 4 -11.07 -8.65 -14.84
C VAL A 4 -10.56 -7.41 -14.12
N THR A 5 -10.80 -6.22 -14.68
CA THR A 5 -10.42 -4.95 -14.07
C THR A 5 -11.06 -4.77 -12.70
N LYS A 6 -12.35 -5.09 -12.55
CA LYS A 6 -13.05 -5.01 -11.25
C LYS A 6 -12.47 -5.97 -10.21
N VAL A 7 -12.08 -7.19 -10.62
CA VAL A 7 -11.41 -8.15 -9.73
C VAL A 7 -10.08 -7.59 -9.24
N PHE A 8 -9.26 -7.05 -10.14
CA PHE A 8 -7.96 -6.46 -9.76
C PHE A 8 -8.11 -5.23 -8.86
N VAL A 9 -9.12 -4.38 -9.10
CA VAL A 9 -9.45 -3.27 -8.19
C VAL A 9 -9.83 -3.82 -6.81
N GLY A 10 -10.66 -4.86 -6.73
CA GLY A 10 -11.01 -5.51 -5.47
C GLY A 10 -9.78 -6.07 -4.73
N LEU A 11 -8.90 -6.77 -5.43
CA LEU A 11 -7.65 -7.28 -4.87
C LEU A 11 -6.73 -6.15 -4.39
N HIS A 12 -6.67 -5.03 -5.13
CA HIS A 12 -5.89 -3.86 -4.73
C HIS A 12 -6.41 -3.26 -3.41
N ILE A 13 -7.73 -3.17 -3.26
CA ILE A 13 -8.39 -2.72 -2.02
C ILE A 13 -8.11 -3.69 -0.86
N ILE A 14 -8.10 -5.01 -1.10
CA ILE A 14 -7.69 -5.99 -0.09
C ILE A 14 -6.24 -5.78 0.33
N GLY A 15 -5.34 -5.47 -0.61
CA GLY A 15 -3.96 -5.10 -0.30
C GLY A 15 -3.86 -3.87 0.62
N ILE A 16 -4.64 -2.83 0.33
CA ILE A 16 -4.78 -1.63 1.19
C ILE A 16 -5.28 -2.04 2.58
N ALA A 17 -6.35 -2.83 2.66
CA ALA A 17 -6.94 -3.26 3.92
C ALA A 17 -5.97 -4.12 4.75
N SER A 18 -5.18 -4.98 4.12
CA SER A 18 -4.15 -5.79 4.79
C SER A 18 -3.03 -4.92 5.35
N LEU A 19 -2.55 -3.94 4.58
CA LEU A 19 -1.49 -3.04 5.02
C LEU A 19 -1.97 -2.10 6.14
N LEU A 20 -3.07 -1.39 5.90
CA LEU A 20 -3.61 -0.44 6.88
C LEU A 20 -4.16 -1.18 8.11
N GLY A 21 -4.82 -2.31 7.94
CA GLY A 21 -5.30 -3.15 9.04
C GLY A 21 -4.14 -3.70 9.87
N GLY A 22 -3.06 -4.16 9.22
CA GLY A 22 -1.83 -4.56 9.89
C GLY A 22 -1.23 -3.43 10.72
N PHE A 23 -1.21 -2.20 10.20
CA PHE A 23 -0.82 -1.01 10.96
C PHE A 23 -1.76 -0.74 12.14
N LEU A 24 -3.08 -0.71 11.93
CA LEU A 24 -4.06 -0.40 12.99
C LEU A 24 -4.02 -1.40 14.15
N THR A 25 -3.79 -2.68 13.87
CA THR A 25 -3.64 -3.72 14.90
C THR A 25 -2.35 -3.55 15.74
N GLN A 26 -1.34 -2.86 15.20
CA GLN A 26 -0.08 -2.56 15.88
C GLN A 26 -0.10 -1.22 16.63
N MET A 27 -1.20 -0.46 16.62
CA MET A 27 -1.31 0.83 17.32
C MET A 27 -1.16 0.72 18.85
N LYS A 28 -1.72 -0.34 19.46
CA LYS A 28 -1.57 -0.58 20.90
C LYS A 28 -0.14 -1.00 21.27
N PRO A 29 0.49 -1.98 20.56
CA PRO A 29 1.93 -2.25 20.68
C PRO A 29 2.82 -1.02 20.48
N MET A 30 2.49 -0.15 19.52
CA MET A 30 3.25 1.08 19.27
C MET A 30 3.28 1.98 20.51
N SER A 31 2.14 2.17 21.17
CA SER A 31 2.08 2.95 22.42
C SER A 31 2.89 2.33 23.56
N ALA A 32 3.10 1.00 23.52
CA ALA A 32 3.94 0.27 24.47
C ALA A 32 5.43 0.16 24.03
N GLY A 33 5.80 0.73 22.88
CA GLY A 33 7.16 0.64 22.34
C GLY A 33 7.53 -0.75 21.80
N THR A 34 6.54 -1.57 21.44
CA THR A 34 6.72 -2.96 20.97
C THR A 34 6.07 -3.22 19.60
N ALA A 35 5.75 -2.16 18.85
CA ALA A 35 5.27 -2.32 17.48
C ALA A 35 6.31 -2.99 16.59
N ARG A 36 5.83 -3.78 15.64
CA ARG A 36 6.63 -4.42 14.60
C ARG A 36 5.86 -4.44 13.29
N TYR A 37 6.57 -4.60 12.18
CA TYR A 37 5.90 -4.87 10.90
C TYR A 37 5.40 -6.30 10.86
N THR A 38 4.12 -6.49 10.55
CA THR A 38 3.52 -7.83 10.49
C THR A 38 3.60 -8.40 9.08
N PRO A 39 3.57 -9.74 8.91
CA PRO A 39 3.50 -10.35 7.59
C PRO A 39 2.31 -9.85 6.75
N ALA A 40 1.18 -9.51 7.39
CA ALA A 40 0.02 -8.92 6.72
C ALA A 40 0.34 -7.57 6.07
N MET A 41 1.18 -6.74 6.70
CA MET A 41 1.62 -5.46 6.13
C MET A 41 2.47 -5.69 4.87
N LEU A 42 3.43 -6.62 4.93
CA LEU A 42 4.28 -6.94 3.79
C LEU A 42 3.47 -7.51 2.63
N HIS A 43 2.62 -8.50 2.88
CA HIS A 43 1.76 -9.07 1.83
C HIS A 43 0.78 -8.04 1.28
N GLY A 44 0.21 -7.16 2.12
CA GLY A 44 -0.66 -6.08 1.67
C GLY A 44 0.04 -5.13 0.71
N ALA A 45 1.27 -4.71 1.04
CA ALA A 45 2.09 -3.87 0.18
C ALA A 45 2.44 -4.57 -1.15
N LEU A 46 2.82 -5.85 -1.11
CA LEU A 46 3.12 -6.64 -2.32
C LEU A 46 1.87 -6.85 -3.19
N THR A 47 0.72 -7.16 -2.59
CA THR A 47 -0.55 -7.29 -3.31
C THR A 47 -0.90 -5.99 -4.01
N MET A 48 -0.77 -4.84 -3.34
CA MET A 48 -0.99 -3.53 -3.98
C MET A 48 -0.04 -3.29 -5.16
N LEU A 49 1.23 -3.69 -5.05
CA LEU A 49 2.21 -3.50 -6.12
C LEU A 49 1.83 -4.32 -7.35
N VAL A 50 1.60 -5.63 -7.15
CA VAL A 50 1.25 -6.55 -8.24
C VAL A 50 -0.06 -6.15 -8.91
N THR A 51 -1.09 -5.87 -8.11
CA THR A 51 -2.39 -5.46 -8.64
C THR A 51 -2.35 -4.08 -9.29
N GLY A 52 -1.55 -3.15 -8.76
CA GLY A 52 -1.34 -1.82 -9.34
C GLY A 52 -0.72 -1.91 -10.73
N ILE A 53 0.34 -2.71 -10.90
CA ILE A 53 0.98 -2.96 -12.20
C ILE A 53 -0.02 -3.60 -13.17
N ALA A 54 -0.78 -4.60 -12.71
CA ALA A 54 -1.81 -5.23 -13.54
C ALA A 54 -2.89 -4.24 -14.00
N LEU A 55 -3.36 -3.36 -13.11
CA LEU A 55 -4.35 -2.32 -13.45
C LEU A 55 -3.84 -1.32 -14.47
N VAL A 56 -2.55 -0.94 -14.41
CA VAL A 56 -1.91 -0.09 -15.42
C VAL A 56 -1.90 -0.80 -16.77
N GLY A 57 -1.49 -2.07 -16.81
CA GLY A 57 -1.49 -2.88 -18.04
C GLY A 57 -2.89 -3.02 -18.65
N LEU A 58 -3.90 -3.33 -17.82
CA LEU A 58 -5.30 -3.46 -18.27
C LEU A 58 -5.87 -2.15 -18.82
N ASN A 59 -5.55 -1.00 -18.21
CA ASN A 59 -6.01 0.29 -18.72
C ASN A 59 -5.33 0.64 -20.05
N GLN A 60 -4.03 0.39 -20.19
CA GLN A 60 -3.33 0.61 -21.46
C GLN A 60 -3.85 -0.31 -22.57
N ALA A 61 -4.17 -1.58 -22.26
CA ALA A 61 -4.76 -2.52 -23.22
C ALA A 61 -6.17 -2.12 -23.68
N GLN A 62 -6.84 -1.20 -22.95
CA GLN A 62 -8.15 -0.64 -23.29
C GLN A 62 -8.04 0.77 -23.90
N ASP A 63 -6.83 1.21 -24.28
CA ASP A 63 -6.54 2.54 -24.81
C ASP A 63 -7.02 3.70 -23.91
N HIS A 64 -7.10 3.47 -22.60
CA HIS A 64 -7.46 4.51 -21.65
C HIS A 64 -6.29 5.45 -21.36
N SER A 65 -6.58 6.76 -21.31
CA SER A 65 -5.60 7.76 -20.86
C SER A 65 -5.31 7.59 -19.37
N LEU A 66 -4.03 7.43 -19.02
CA LEU A 66 -3.55 7.38 -17.65
C LEU A 66 -2.89 8.71 -17.28
N ASP A 67 -3.21 9.21 -16.08
CA ASP A 67 -2.40 10.24 -15.43
C ASP A 67 -1.11 9.58 -14.91
N ASN A 68 -0.06 9.67 -15.72
CA ASN A 68 1.27 9.13 -15.40
C ASN A 68 1.90 9.79 -14.17
N VAL A 69 1.54 11.04 -13.85
CA VAL A 69 2.03 11.74 -12.66
C VAL A 69 1.38 11.14 -11.42
N LYS A 70 0.04 11.04 -11.40
CA LYS A 70 -0.70 10.39 -10.31
C LYS A 70 -0.22 8.95 -10.10
N LEU A 71 -0.01 8.20 -11.18
CA LEU A 71 0.52 6.84 -11.12
C LEU A 71 1.93 6.80 -10.53
N GLY A 72 2.84 7.64 -11.01
CA GLY A 72 4.22 7.72 -10.54
C GLY A 72 4.31 8.06 -9.05
N VAL A 73 3.50 9.01 -8.58
CA VAL A 73 3.44 9.38 -7.15
C VAL A 73 2.94 8.21 -6.30
N LYS A 74 1.84 7.56 -6.68
CA LYS A 74 1.31 6.41 -5.94
C LYS A 74 2.30 5.25 -5.89
N LEU A 75 2.96 4.96 -7.00
CA LEU A 75 3.97 3.92 -7.07
C LEU A 75 5.18 4.27 -6.19
N GLY A 76 5.67 5.51 -6.24
CA GLY A 76 6.78 5.97 -5.41
C GLY A 76 6.49 5.83 -3.93
N ILE A 77 5.30 6.25 -3.48
CA ILE A 77 4.86 6.08 -2.08
C ILE A 77 4.82 4.60 -1.70
N LEU A 78 4.23 3.76 -2.55
CA LEU A 78 4.14 2.32 -2.30
C LEU A 78 5.51 1.65 -2.21
N VAL A 79 6.47 2.05 -3.05
CA VAL A 79 7.85 1.55 -3.01
C VAL A 79 8.53 1.95 -1.71
N VAL A 80 8.36 3.19 -1.24
CA VAL A 80 8.90 3.62 0.07
C VAL A 80 8.31 2.79 1.20
N ILE A 81 6.98 2.58 1.21
CA ILE A 81 6.32 1.74 2.21
C ILE A 81 6.85 0.32 2.17
N LEU A 82 6.92 -0.29 0.98
CA LEU A 82 7.42 -1.65 0.81
C LEU A 82 8.87 -1.78 1.26
N GLY A 83 9.73 -0.81 0.93
CA GLY A 83 11.12 -0.78 1.39
C GLY A 83 11.24 -0.73 2.91
N LEU A 84 10.49 0.17 3.57
CA LEU A 84 10.48 0.27 5.03
C LEU A 84 10.00 -1.03 5.68
N VAL A 85 8.87 -1.57 5.21
CA VAL A 85 8.27 -2.80 5.75
C VAL A 85 9.19 -4.00 5.51
N TYR A 86 9.78 -4.12 4.33
CA TYR A 86 10.62 -5.25 3.94
C TYR A 86 11.96 -5.26 4.69
N VAL A 87 12.67 -4.13 4.73
CA VAL A 87 13.99 -4.03 5.39
C VAL A 87 13.89 -4.32 6.88
N LYS A 88 12.82 -3.87 7.51
CA LYS A 88 12.61 -3.95 8.96
C LYS A 88 11.70 -5.12 9.37
N ARG A 89 11.35 -6.03 8.46
CA ARG A 89 10.38 -7.12 8.70
C ARG A 89 10.84 -8.12 9.77
N ASP A 90 12.16 -8.30 9.88
CA ASP A 90 12.78 -9.26 10.78
C ASP A 90 13.11 -8.64 12.15
N GLU A 91 12.86 -7.33 12.32
CA GLU A 91 13.04 -6.65 13.61
C GLU A 91 11.88 -6.95 14.56
N GLU A 92 12.21 -7.33 15.79
CA GLU A 92 11.20 -7.59 16.84
C GLU A 92 10.44 -6.33 17.24
N LYS A 93 11.06 -5.16 17.05
CA LYS A 93 10.50 -3.84 17.38
C LYS A 93 10.98 -2.83 16.35
N VAL A 94 10.10 -1.93 15.93
CA VAL A 94 10.43 -0.83 15.02
C VAL A 94 10.27 0.52 15.70
N GLU A 95 11.08 1.48 15.28
CA GLU A 95 11.00 2.85 15.80
C GLU A 95 9.64 3.47 15.48
N LYS A 96 9.07 4.17 16.48
CA LYS A 96 7.75 4.80 16.37
C LYS A 96 7.61 5.73 15.15
N PRO A 97 8.59 6.59 14.79
CA PRO A 97 8.49 7.43 13.60
C PRO A 97 8.38 6.63 12.30
N LEU A 98 9.15 5.55 12.17
CA LEU A 98 9.12 4.68 10.98
C LEU A 98 7.76 3.98 10.85
N PHE A 99 7.28 3.42 11.96
CA PHE A 99 5.98 2.77 12.01
C PHE A 99 4.84 3.71 11.63
N LEU A 100 4.83 4.93 12.20
CA LEU A 100 3.86 5.96 11.85
C LEU A 100 3.99 6.42 10.39
N ALA A 101 5.22 6.53 9.87
CA ALA A 101 5.44 6.88 8.47
C ALA A 101 4.75 5.89 7.53
N VAL A 102 4.85 4.58 7.78
CA VAL A 102 4.16 3.56 6.97
C VAL A 102 2.64 3.75 7.00
N GLY A 103 2.05 3.94 8.18
CA GLY A 103 0.60 4.17 8.30
C GLY A 103 0.13 5.44 7.61
N LEU A 104 0.83 6.56 7.84
CA LEU A 104 0.52 7.86 7.24
C LEU A 104 0.68 7.82 5.72
N LEU A 105 1.78 7.27 5.20
CA LEU A 105 2.02 7.13 3.76
C LEU A 105 0.94 6.25 3.11
N THR A 106 0.50 5.19 3.80
CA THR A 106 -0.61 4.35 3.32
C THR A 106 -1.89 5.16 3.17
N MET A 107 -2.25 5.96 4.18
CA MET A 107 -3.43 6.82 4.12
C MET A 107 -3.31 7.89 3.03
N VAL A 108 -2.15 8.54 2.90
CA VAL A 108 -1.88 9.51 1.84
C VAL A 108 -2.03 8.86 0.46
N ASN A 109 -1.52 7.64 0.27
CA ASN A 109 -1.68 6.91 -1.00
C ASN A 109 -3.15 6.63 -1.35
N ILE A 110 -3.99 6.32 -0.35
CA ILE A 110 -5.44 6.16 -0.52
C ILE A 110 -6.08 7.49 -0.93
N PHE A 111 -5.80 8.58 -0.22
CA PHE A 111 -6.40 9.88 -0.53
C PHE A 111 -5.94 10.42 -1.89
N ILE A 112 -4.69 10.21 -2.29
CA ILE A 112 -4.24 10.52 -3.66
C ILE A 112 -5.05 9.72 -4.68
N ALA A 113 -5.34 8.45 -4.42
CA ALA A 113 -6.15 7.65 -5.33
C ALA A 113 -7.56 8.23 -5.52
N LEU A 114 -8.17 8.70 -4.43
CA LEU A 114 -9.57 9.13 -4.40
C LEU A 114 -9.81 10.61 -4.75
N LEU A 115 -8.90 11.50 -4.34
CA LEU A 115 -9.11 12.95 -4.39
C LEU A 115 -8.42 13.63 -5.58
N TRP A 116 -7.42 12.99 -6.19
CA TRP A 116 -6.71 13.55 -7.34
C TRP A 116 -7.55 13.39 -8.61
N THR A 117 -7.95 14.51 -9.22
CA THR A 117 -8.77 14.61 -10.44
C THR A 117 -7.98 15.14 -11.62
#